data_AF-A0A926LJL8-F1
#
_entry.id   AF-A0A926LJL8-F1
#
_cell.length_a   1.000
_cell.length_b   1.000
_cell.length_c   1.000
_cell.angle_alpha   90.00
_cell.angle_beta   90.00
_cell.angle_gamma   90.00
#
_symmetry.space_group_name_H-M   'P 1'
#
loop_
_entity.id
_entity.type
_entity.pdbx_description
1 polymer ?
#
loop_
_entity_poly.entity_id
_entity_poly.type
_entity_poly.pdbx_seq_one_letter_code
_entity_poly.pdbx_strand_id
1 'polypeptide(L)'
;MSTRPASRRLRRPVAMAAAVLLVSSVATACGSGSGGTPGTTPGTGRPSPSSPSSPDGTNGGTTGGGSTAPGQGDTTAPGQGGTTAPGTPAPSAEPSGPGPGGGPRQVRTAVYFLRGEKVSPAPRTVTAPGTAAGALRALLAGPNSYERGFKRTTAIPSGTTLNSVDVRNKVATVDLSGRYDDGGGSLSMRARLAQVVFTATRFPSIEKVRFELDGKPVTSFGGEGIVLDRPVGRADFEDLSPLVLVESPLIGDTIRTPVRVWGSANTFEATLRLKITDAAGRTAASVYATATSGTGTRGTFDVTIPYKATRSGPGTLTAWWDSPEDGRKVVEDVVPLNVER
;
A
#
# COMPACT_ATOMS: atom_id res chain seq x y z
N MET A 1 59.05 37.89 23.25
CA MET A 1 57.63 38.29 23.37
C MET A 1 56.84 37.14 23.98
N SER A 2 55.93 37.49 24.89
CA SER A 2 55.44 36.70 26.02
C SER A 2 54.64 35.43 25.68
N THR A 3 54.73 34.44 26.57
CA THR A 3 54.04 33.14 26.57
C THR A 3 52.74 33.16 27.38
N ARG A 4 51.76 32.33 26.94
CA ARG A 4 50.60 31.71 27.66
C ARG A 4 49.34 32.57 27.98
N PRO A 5 48.15 31.96 28.26
CA PRO A 5 47.69 30.58 28.01
C PRO A 5 46.23 30.43 27.49
N ALA A 6 45.88 29.17 27.18
CA ALA A 6 44.56 28.65 26.85
C ALA A 6 43.54 28.79 28.02
N SER A 7 42.28 29.10 27.68
CA SER A 7 41.15 29.06 28.62
C SER A 7 40.29 27.81 28.39
N ARG A 8 40.31 26.93 29.39
CA ARG A 8 39.52 25.72 29.52
C ARG A 8 38.26 26.09 30.32
N ARG A 9 37.07 26.11 29.72
CA ARG A 9 35.81 26.26 30.49
C ARG A 9 35.17 24.90 30.72
N LEU A 10 34.99 24.61 32.01
CA LEU A 10 34.47 23.38 32.58
C LEU A 10 33.01 23.13 32.17
N ARG A 11 32.71 21.86 31.89
CA ARG A 11 31.35 21.30 31.83
C ARG A 11 30.79 21.19 33.25
N ARG A 12 29.58 21.72 33.48
CA ARG A 12 28.76 21.41 34.66
C ARG A 12 27.81 20.25 34.31
N PRO A 13 27.73 19.16 35.11
CA PRO A 13 26.70 18.15 34.93
C PRO A 13 25.40 18.62 35.59
N VAL A 14 24.30 18.56 34.85
CA VAL A 14 22.94 18.68 35.41
C VAL A 14 22.47 17.26 35.70
N ALA A 15 22.41 16.91 36.97
CA ALA A 15 21.66 15.76 37.45
C ALA A 15 20.19 16.16 37.55
N MET A 16 19.28 15.42 36.90
CA MET A 16 17.86 15.47 37.22
C MET A 16 17.37 14.07 37.58
N ALA A 17 16.68 14.04 38.72
CA ALA A 17 16.24 12.88 39.46
C ALA A 17 15.08 12.15 38.78
N ALA A 18 15.09 10.82 38.90
CA ALA A 18 13.96 9.95 38.59
C ALA A 18 12.95 10.00 39.75
N ALA A 19 11.69 10.29 39.44
CA ALA A 19 10.57 10.13 40.37
C ALA A 19 9.82 8.84 40.00
N VAL A 20 9.86 7.87 40.92
CA VAL A 20 9.08 6.62 40.89
C VAL A 20 7.71 6.92 41.50
N LEU A 21 6.64 6.65 40.76
CA LEU A 21 5.26 6.70 41.27
C LEU A 21 4.71 5.27 41.32
N LEU A 22 4.64 4.73 42.55
CA LEU A 22 3.88 3.55 42.93
C LEU A 22 2.39 3.90 42.90
N VAL A 23 1.59 3.11 42.18
CA VAL A 23 0.12 3.11 42.31
C VAL A 23 -0.32 1.78 42.88
N SER A 24 -0.86 1.86 44.09
CA SER A 24 -1.36 0.77 44.90
C SER A 24 -2.76 0.32 44.45
N SER A 25 -2.93 -0.98 44.25
CA SER A 25 -4.21 -1.66 44.02
C SER A 25 -5.01 -1.77 45.32
N VAL A 26 -6.29 -1.40 45.30
CA VAL A 26 -7.26 -1.68 46.37
C VAL A 26 -8.23 -2.75 45.88
N ALA A 27 -8.18 -3.91 46.51
CA ALA A 27 -9.20 -4.95 46.41
C ALA A 27 -10.27 -4.69 47.47
N THR A 28 -11.54 -4.87 47.12
CA THR A 28 -12.60 -5.05 48.12
C THR A 28 -13.48 -6.19 47.67
N ALA A 29 -13.48 -7.24 48.49
CA ALA A 29 -14.25 -8.45 48.39
C ALA A 29 -15.39 -8.44 49.44
N CYS A 30 -16.17 -9.54 49.41
CA CYS A 30 -17.34 -9.90 50.22
C CYS A 30 -18.65 -9.40 49.59
N GLY A 31 -19.60 -10.24 49.16
CA GLY A 31 -20.12 -11.52 49.69
C GLY A 31 -21.65 -11.28 49.84
N SER A 32 -22.61 -12.19 49.75
CA SER A 32 -22.72 -13.65 49.67
C SER A 32 -24.24 -13.97 49.62
N GLY A 33 -24.64 -15.15 49.12
CA GLY A 33 -25.95 -15.77 49.43
C GLY A 33 -26.75 -16.22 48.20
N SER A 34 -26.73 -17.52 47.86
CA SER A 34 -27.82 -18.51 48.07
C SER A 34 -28.99 -18.34 47.08
N GLY A 35 -29.43 -19.30 46.26
CA GLY A 35 -29.41 -20.77 46.27
C GLY A 35 -30.82 -21.22 45.87
N GLY A 36 -30.99 -22.05 44.83
CA GLY A 36 -32.32 -22.57 44.43
C GLY A 36 -32.35 -23.20 43.03
N THR A 37 -32.66 -24.50 43.00
CA THR A 37 -32.69 -25.48 41.88
C THR A 37 -33.95 -25.38 40.98
N PRO A 38 -34.08 -26.18 39.89
CA PRO A 38 -34.75 -25.78 38.64
C PRO A 38 -36.19 -26.31 38.48
N GLY A 39 -36.93 -25.73 37.53
CA GLY A 39 -38.07 -26.38 36.91
C GLY A 39 -39.02 -25.47 36.11
N THR A 40 -39.38 -25.96 34.92
CA THR A 40 -40.62 -25.70 34.14
C THR A 40 -40.71 -24.47 33.21
N THR A 41 -40.65 -24.76 31.89
CA THR A 41 -41.42 -24.14 30.78
C THR A 41 -42.95 -24.29 30.99
N PRO A 42 -43.88 -23.69 30.20
CA PRO A 42 -43.75 -23.11 28.85
C PRO A 42 -44.51 -21.77 28.61
N GLY A 43 -44.33 -21.14 27.43
CA GLY A 43 -45.37 -20.27 26.87
C GLY A 43 -44.93 -19.10 25.98
N THR A 44 -45.01 -19.32 24.67
CA THR A 44 -45.54 -18.41 23.63
C THR A 44 -44.97 -16.99 23.44
N GLY A 45 -44.43 -16.72 22.25
CA GLY A 45 -44.39 -15.37 21.68
C GLY A 45 -43.25 -15.09 20.70
N ARG A 46 -43.35 -15.59 19.46
CA ARG A 46 -42.51 -15.18 18.32
C ARG A 46 -43.14 -13.97 17.62
N PRO A 47 -42.34 -13.00 17.15
CA PRO A 47 -42.66 -12.35 15.88
C PRO A 47 -41.59 -12.64 14.82
N SER A 48 -42.07 -12.99 13.63
CA SER A 48 -41.29 -13.12 12.39
C SER A 48 -41.13 -11.76 11.69
N PRO A 49 -40.14 -11.60 10.80
CA PRO A 49 -39.86 -10.36 10.07
C PRO A 49 -40.76 -10.20 8.82
N SER A 50 -41.07 -8.95 8.47
CA SER A 50 -41.86 -8.54 7.30
C SER A 50 -40.98 -8.25 6.08
N SER A 51 -41.31 -8.88 4.94
CA SER A 51 -40.89 -8.52 3.58
C SER A 51 -42.00 -7.72 2.88
N PRO A 52 -41.72 -6.78 1.96
CA PRO A 52 -42.73 -6.24 1.06
C PRO A 52 -42.66 -6.90 -0.33
N SER A 53 -43.86 -7.23 -0.84
CA SER A 53 -44.17 -7.79 -2.15
C SER A 53 -44.49 -6.69 -3.19
N SER A 54 -44.10 -6.95 -4.43
CA SER A 54 -44.56 -6.24 -5.64
C SER A 54 -46.04 -6.51 -5.94
N PRO A 55 -46.72 -5.65 -6.73
CA PRO A 55 -47.92 -6.03 -7.46
C PRO A 55 -47.68 -6.13 -8.97
N ASP A 56 -48.29 -7.15 -9.57
CA ASP A 56 -48.49 -7.33 -11.00
C ASP A 56 -50.02 -7.39 -11.24
N GLY A 57 -50.51 -6.87 -12.38
CA GLY A 57 -51.94 -6.94 -12.71
C GLY A 57 -52.43 -6.11 -13.91
N THR A 58 -52.20 -6.62 -15.14
CA THR A 58 -53.18 -6.88 -16.26
C THR A 58 -54.33 -5.88 -16.54
N ASN A 59 -54.82 -5.59 -17.77
CA ASN A 59 -54.98 -6.36 -19.01
C ASN A 59 -55.54 -5.49 -20.20
N GLY A 60 -55.42 -5.97 -21.45
CA GLY A 60 -56.23 -5.62 -22.66
C GLY A 60 -55.45 -4.86 -23.77
N GLY A 61 -55.13 -5.40 -24.96
CA GLY A 61 -55.97 -5.92 -26.07
C GLY A 61 -56.25 -4.77 -27.08
N THR A 62 -56.09 -4.78 -28.41
CA THR A 62 -56.04 -5.83 -29.45
C THR A 62 -55.68 -5.20 -30.83
N THR A 63 -55.07 -5.99 -31.74
CA THR A 63 -55.11 -6.02 -33.24
C THR A 63 -54.45 -5.00 -34.20
N GLY A 64 -53.74 -5.59 -35.18
CA GLY A 64 -53.61 -5.18 -36.60
C GLY A 64 -52.23 -4.62 -36.95
N GLY A 65 -51.35 -5.20 -37.77
CA GLY A 65 -51.49 -6.10 -38.93
C GLY A 65 -50.91 -5.38 -40.16
N GLY A 66 -49.88 -5.94 -40.83
CA GLY A 66 -49.46 -5.46 -42.16
C GLY A 66 -47.96 -5.56 -42.48
N SER A 67 -47.65 -6.49 -43.36
CA SER A 67 -46.33 -6.83 -43.93
C SER A 67 -45.86 -5.86 -45.02
N THR A 68 -44.55 -5.70 -45.22
CA THR A 68 -43.78 -5.92 -46.49
C THR A 68 -42.55 -5.00 -46.63
N ALA A 69 -41.43 -5.61 -47.04
CA ALA A 69 -40.27 -5.00 -47.71
C ALA A 69 -40.28 -5.48 -49.19
N PRO A 70 -39.29 -5.22 -50.07
CA PRO A 70 -38.24 -4.19 -50.15
C PRO A 70 -38.19 -3.51 -51.57
N GLY A 71 -37.24 -2.60 -51.84
CA GLY A 71 -36.97 -2.12 -53.21
C GLY A 71 -35.66 -1.33 -53.40
N GLN A 72 -34.76 -1.87 -54.24
CA GLN A 72 -33.52 -1.29 -54.80
C GLN A 72 -33.76 -0.64 -56.19
N GLY A 73 -32.79 0.17 -56.65
CA GLY A 73 -32.51 0.49 -58.08
C GLY A 73 -32.31 1.99 -58.33
N ASP A 74 -31.08 2.51 -58.45
CA ASP A 74 -30.18 2.59 -59.62
C ASP A 74 -30.55 3.65 -60.67
N THR A 75 -29.66 4.62 -60.96
CA THR A 75 -29.04 4.90 -62.30
C THR A 75 -28.04 6.08 -62.27
N THR A 76 -27.31 6.29 -63.37
CA THR A 76 -25.84 6.47 -63.47
C THR A 76 -25.42 7.62 -64.42
N ALA A 77 -24.28 8.29 -64.12
CA ALA A 77 -23.19 8.81 -65.02
C ALA A 77 -23.49 9.79 -66.21
N PRO A 78 -22.50 10.34 -67.00
CA PRO A 78 -21.02 10.16 -67.05
C PRO A 78 -20.13 11.43 -67.33
N GLY A 79 -18.78 11.26 -67.33
CA GLY A 79 -17.83 12.18 -68.02
C GLY A 79 -16.31 12.05 -67.72
N GLN A 80 -15.62 11.22 -68.53
CA GLN A 80 -14.19 11.15 -69.01
C GLN A 80 -13.12 12.14 -68.48
N GLY A 81 -11.80 11.87 -68.40
CA GLY A 81 -10.88 10.83 -68.87
C GLY A 81 -9.44 11.41 -68.90
N GLY A 82 -8.38 10.58 -68.76
CA GLY A 82 -6.99 11.04 -68.96
C GLY A 82 -5.91 10.20 -68.27
N THR A 83 -4.97 9.69 -69.07
CA THR A 83 -3.95 8.66 -68.77
C THR A 83 -2.54 9.26 -68.66
N THR A 84 -1.70 8.86 -67.68
CA THR A 84 -0.24 8.63 -67.90
C THR A 84 0.42 7.73 -66.84
N ALA A 85 1.52 7.10 -67.26
CA ALA A 85 2.18 5.87 -66.81
C ALA A 85 3.07 5.93 -65.53
N PRO A 86 3.57 4.78 -65.02
CA PRO A 86 4.16 4.63 -63.68
C PRO A 86 5.66 4.95 -63.59
N GLY A 87 6.06 5.57 -62.48
CA GLY A 87 7.46 5.78 -62.09
C GLY A 87 8.04 4.60 -61.29
N THR A 88 9.30 4.29 -61.59
CA THR A 88 10.24 3.34 -60.99
C THR A 88 10.12 3.12 -59.47
N PRO A 89 10.17 1.87 -58.94
CA PRO A 89 10.25 1.63 -57.50
C PRO A 89 11.63 2.00 -56.96
N ALA A 90 11.66 2.84 -55.93
CA ALA A 90 12.84 3.03 -55.09
C ALA A 90 13.18 1.74 -54.31
N PRO A 91 14.47 1.44 -54.05
CA PRO A 91 14.88 0.19 -53.41
C PRO A 91 14.30 0.06 -52.00
N SER A 92 13.68 -1.10 -51.78
CA SER A 92 13.16 -1.57 -50.50
C SER A 92 14.28 -1.59 -49.45
N ALA A 93 14.16 -0.74 -48.43
CA ALA A 93 15.00 -0.84 -47.24
C ALA A 93 14.60 -2.13 -46.49
N GLU A 94 15.49 -3.12 -46.49
CA GLU A 94 15.41 -4.27 -45.60
C GLU A 94 15.27 -3.81 -44.13
N PRO A 95 14.43 -4.47 -43.31
CA PRO A 95 14.38 -4.19 -41.89
C PRO A 95 15.73 -4.55 -41.25
N SER A 96 16.41 -3.55 -40.74
CA SER A 96 17.63 -3.73 -39.94
C SER A 96 17.34 -4.65 -38.76
N GLY A 97 18.09 -5.75 -38.67
CA GLY A 97 17.98 -6.72 -37.57
C GLY A 97 18.21 -6.09 -36.18
N PRO A 98 17.79 -6.76 -35.11
CA PRO A 98 17.94 -6.24 -33.75
C PRO A 98 19.42 -6.08 -33.40
N GLY A 99 19.83 -4.84 -33.15
CA GLY A 99 21.18 -4.51 -32.70
C GLY A 99 21.53 -5.16 -31.35
N PRO A 100 22.81 -5.46 -31.09
CA PRO A 100 23.24 -6.08 -29.85
C PRO A 100 23.25 -5.04 -28.72
N GLY A 101 22.13 -4.97 -27.98
CA GLY A 101 21.96 -4.10 -26.81
C GLY A 101 20.94 -4.63 -25.80
N GLY A 102 20.67 -5.94 -25.82
CA GLY A 102 19.58 -6.58 -25.09
C GLY A 102 19.93 -6.95 -23.65
N GLY A 103 20.20 -5.96 -22.78
CA GLY A 103 20.13 -6.21 -21.35
C GLY A 103 18.71 -6.65 -20.93
N PRO A 104 18.56 -7.44 -19.85
CA PRO A 104 17.24 -7.86 -19.41
C PRO A 104 16.35 -6.65 -19.13
N ARG A 105 15.13 -6.64 -19.69
CA ARG A 105 14.16 -5.55 -19.51
C ARG A 105 13.91 -5.32 -18.03
N GLN A 106 13.98 -4.06 -17.60
CA GLN A 106 13.75 -3.66 -16.21
C GLN A 106 12.31 -3.13 -16.03
N VAL A 107 11.68 -3.41 -14.90
CA VAL A 107 10.36 -2.88 -14.53
C VAL A 107 10.39 -2.33 -13.11
N ARG A 108 9.61 -1.27 -12.89
CA ARG A 108 9.49 -0.63 -11.58
C ARG A 108 8.51 -1.39 -10.69
N THR A 109 8.87 -1.52 -9.43
CA THR A 109 8.12 -2.18 -8.37
C THR A 109 8.24 -1.37 -7.07
N ALA A 110 7.46 -1.74 -6.06
CA ALA A 110 7.58 -1.21 -4.71
C ALA A 110 8.02 -2.33 -3.76
N VAL A 111 8.84 -2.00 -2.77
CA VAL A 111 9.17 -2.86 -1.64
C VAL A 111 8.90 -2.09 -0.35
N TYR A 112 8.61 -2.79 0.75
CA TYR A 112 8.21 -2.13 2.00
C TYR A 112 9.36 -2.26 3.00
N PHE A 113 10.00 -1.12 3.26
CA PHE A 113 10.98 -0.95 4.32
C PHE A 113 10.30 -0.42 5.59
N LEU A 114 11.10 -0.08 6.59
CA LEU A 114 10.63 0.62 7.79
C LEU A 114 11.00 2.09 7.71
N ARG A 115 10.16 2.95 8.29
CA ARG A 115 10.47 4.35 8.58
C ARG A 115 10.06 4.59 10.03
N GLY A 116 11.04 4.71 10.92
CA GLY A 116 10.77 4.53 12.35
C GLY A 116 10.36 3.08 12.59
N GLU A 117 9.17 2.86 13.16
CA GLU A 117 8.64 1.53 13.50
C GLU A 117 7.53 1.06 12.55
N LYS A 118 7.21 1.86 11.52
CA LYS A 118 6.11 1.60 10.60
C LYS A 118 6.60 1.20 9.22
N VAL A 119 5.83 0.37 8.51
CA VAL A 119 6.10 0.01 7.11
C VAL A 119 5.99 1.25 6.22
N SER A 120 6.90 1.36 5.26
CA SER A 120 6.96 2.47 4.31
C SER A 120 7.44 1.97 2.95
N PRO A 121 6.68 2.23 1.86
CA PRO A 121 7.04 1.74 0.54
C PRO A 121 8.17 2.57 -0.06
N ALA A 122 9.02 1.89 -0.83
CA ALA A 122 10.14 2.47 -1.55
C ALA A 122 10.22 1.86 -2.96
N PRO A 123 10.67 2.63 -3.96
CA PRO A 123 10.72 2.15 -5.31
C PRO A 123 11.92 1.27 -5.58
N ARG A 124 11.70 0.20 -6.34
CA ARG A 124 12.75 -0.68 -6.83
C ARG A 124 12.58 -0.95 -8.31
N THR A 125 13.68 -1.33 -8.91
CA THR A 125 13.74 -1.80 -10.30
C THR A 125 14.12 -3.27 -10.25
N VAL A 126 13.33 -4.10 -10.91
CA VAL A 126 13.54 -5.56 -10.99
C VAL A 126 13.50 -6.00 -12.43
N THR A 127 14.22 -7.08 -12.73
CA THR A 127 14.16 -7.73 -14.05
C THR A 127 12.73 -8.17 -14.35
N ALA A 128 12.28 -7.90 -15.58
CA ALA A 128 10.97 -8.28 -16.06
C ALA A 128 10.85 -9.81 -16.22
N PRO A 129 9.67 -10.39 -15.96
CA PRO A 129 8.48 -9.74 -15.42
C PRO A 129 8.65 -9.36 -13.94
N GLY A 130 7.98 -8.29 -13.52
CA GLY A 130 7.98 -7.84 -12.12
C GLY A 130 7.23 -8.84 -11.26
N THR A 131 7.94 -9.82 -10.71
CA THR A 131 7.36 -10.90 -9.90
C THR A 131 7.49 -10.63 -8.41
N ALA A 132 6.68 -11.33 -7.60
CA ALA A 132 6.82 -11.35 -6.15
C ALA A 132 8.23 -11.79 -5.73
N ALA A 133 8.79 -12.81 -6.37
CA ALA A 133 10.18 -13.24 -6.12
C ALA A 133 11.20 -12.13 -6.41
N GLY A 134 11.05 -11.40 -7.53
CA GLY A 134 11.92 -10.26 -7.85
C GLY A 134 11.83 -9.13 -6.81
N ALA A 135 10.61 -8.78 -6.38
CA ALA A 135 10.40 -7.76 -5.35
C ALA A 135 10.94 -8.18 -3.98
N LEU A 136 10.74 -9.44 -3.59
CA LEU A 136 11.28 -9.98 -2.33
C LEU A 136 12.81 -10.01 -2.33
N ARG A 137 13.46 -10.42 -3.43
CA ARG A 137 14.92 -10.30 -3.54
C ARG A 137 15.39 -8.85 -3.41
N ALA A 138 14.68 -7.90 -4.01
CA ALA A 138 15.00 -6.48 -3.88
C ALA A 138 14.80 -5.95 -2.45
N LEU A 139 13.83 -6.48 -1.70
CA LEU A 139 13.63 -6.21 -0.28
C LEU A 139 14.79 -6.78 0.57
N LEU A 140 15.17 -8.04 0.35
CA LEU A 140 16.24 -8.72 1.09
C LEU A 140 17.62 -8.07 0.87
N ALA A 141 17.83 -7.41 -0.27
CA ALA A 141 19.02 -6.59 -0.51
C ALA A 141 19.15 -5.39 0.45
N GLY A 142 18.08 -5.06 1.19
CA GLY A 142 18.05 -3.95 2.14
C GLY A 142 18.00 -2.57 1.46
N PRO A 143 17.76 -1.49 2.22
CA PRO A 143 17.61 -0.15 1.66
C PRO A 143 18.92 0.37 1.05
N ASN A 144 18.87 0.99 -0.12
CA ASN A 144 20.02 1.59 -0.80
C ASN A 144 20.36 2.99 -0.23
N SER A 145 21.42 3.64 -0.73
CA SER A 145 21.87 4.95 -0.22
C SER A 145 20.80 6.04 -0.34
N TYR A 146 20.05 6.06 -1.45
CA TYR A 146 18.96 7.00 -1.68
C TYR A 146 17.83 6.82 -0.66
N GLU A 147 17.36 5.58 -0.47
CA GLU A 147 16.28 5.26 0.48
C GLU A 147 16.71 5.51 1.93
N ARG A 148 17.97 5.20 2.29
CA ARG A 148 18.53 5.54 3.61
C ARG A 148 18.60 7.05 3.84
N GLY A 149 18.85 7.84 2.80
CA GLY A 149 18.75 9.30 2.85
C GLY A 149 17.37 9.80 3.27
N PHE A 150 16.32 9.02 2.98
CA PHE A 150 14.96 9.24 3.45
C PHE A 150 14.61 8.40 4.70
N LYS A 151 15.60 7.99 5.50
CA LYS A 151 15.41 7.27 6.78
C LYS A 151 14.70 5.92 6.62
N ARG A 152 14.87 5.24 5.48
CA ARG A 152 14.37 3.87 5.32
C ARG A 152 15.36 2.88 5.93
N THR A 153 14.85 1.99 6.77
CA THR A 153 15.60 0.95 7.49
C THR A 153 14.99 -0.42 7.23
N THR A 154 15.66 -1.49 7.65
CA THR A 154 15.13 -2.86 7.53
C THR A 154 15.40 -3.62 8.83
N ALA A 155 14.44 -4.43 9.25
CA ALA A 155 14.60 -5.37 10.36
C ALA A 155 15.08 -6.76 9.88
N ILE A 156 15.15 -6.97 8.56
CA ILE A 156 15.60 -8.22 7.96
C ILE A 156 17.11 -8.37 8.16
N PRO A 157 17.60 -9.48 8.75
CA PRO A 157 19.02 -9.73 8.90
C PRO A 157 19.74 -9.70 7.55
N SER A 158 20.91 -9.07 7.51
CA SER A 158 21.77 -9.08 6.32
C SER A 158 22.04 -10.52 5.90
N GLY A 159 22.25 -10.77 4.61
CA GLY A 159 22.54 -12.13 4.09
C GLY A 159 21.41 -13.15 4.20
N THR A 160 20.19 -12.75 4.59
CA THR A 160 18.99 -13.57 4.36
C THR A 160 18.82 -13.80 2.84
N THR A 161 18.56 -15.03 2.42
CA THR A 161 18.36 -15.40 1.02
C THR A 161 16.92 -15.86 0.78
N LEU A 162 16.43 -15.65 -0.45
CA LEU A 162 15.16 -16.18 -0.91
C LEU A 162 15.41 -17.50 -1.65
N ASN A 163 14.96 -18.60 -1.06
CA ASN A 163 15.09 -19.94 -1.64
C ASN A 163 14.03 -20.15 -2.71
N SER A 164 12.75 -19.92 -2.38
CA SER A 164 11.64 -20.08 -3.33
C SER A 164 10.44 -19.20 -3.00
N VAL A 165 9.56 -19.01 -4.00
CA VAL A 165 8.24 -18.41 -3.85
C VAL A 165 7.27 -19.17 -4.74
N ASP A 166 6.25 -19.77 -4.13
CA ASP A 166 5.15 -20.47 -4.82
C ASP A 166 3.82 -19.80 -4.47
N VAL A 167 2.98 -19.52 -5.46
CA VAL A 167 1.72 -18.81 -5.26
C VAL A 167 0.55 -19.71 -5.65
N ARG A 168 -0.31 -20.03 -4.67
CA ARG A 168 -1.52 -20.84 -4.87
C ARG A 168 -2.67 -20.26 -4.07
N ASN A 169 -3.86 -20.18 -4.67
CA ASN A 169 -5.08 -19.73 -4.00
C ASN A 169 -4.90 -18.40 -3.24
N LYS A 170 -4.21 -17.44 -3.86
CA LYS A 170 -3.85 -16.13 -3.28
C LYS A 170 -2.95 -16.17 -2.04
N VAL A 171 -2.32 -17.30 -1.75
CA VAL A 171 -1.30 -17.43 -0.71
C VAL A 171 0.05 -17.63 -1.37
N ALA A 172 1.02 -16.79 -1.01
CA ALA A 172 2.42 -16.99 -1.37
C ALA A 172 3.12 -17.78 -0.27
N THR A 173 3.59 -18.99 -0.57
CA THR A 173 4.56 -19.69 0.28
C THR A 173 5.93 -19.12 -0.03
N VAL A 174 6.57 -18.50 0.96
CA VAL A 174 7.85 -17.81 0.85
C VAL A 174 8.87 -18.56 1.70
N ASP A 175 9.82 -19.21 1.04
CA ASP A 175 10.92 -19.94 1.67
C ASP A 175 12.18 -19.06 1.72
N LEU A 176 12.63 -18.76 2.92
CA LEU A 176 13.80 -17.95 3.21
C LEU A 176 14.88 -18.82 3.88
N SER A 177 16.14 -18.37 3.85
CA SER A 177 17.15 -19.06 4.66
C SER A 177 16.89 -18.91 6.16
N GLY A 178 17.32 -19.88 6.96
CA GLY A 178 17.18 -19.86 8.42
C GLY A 178 17.73 -18.60 9.09
N ARG A 179 18.68 -17.91 8.42
CA ARG A 179 19.19 -16.58 8.82
C ARG A 179 18.11 -15.53 9.03
N TYR A 180 16.94 -15.68 8.41
CA TYR A 180 15.82 -14.77 8.61
C TYR A 180 15.32 -14.72 10.07
N ASP A 181 15.50 -15.82 10.82
CA ASP A 181 15.13 -15.95 12.23
C ASP A 181 16.22 -15.42 13.19
N ASP A 182 17.35 -14.94 12.67
CA ASP A 182 18.45 -14.50 13.51
C ASP A 182 18.14 -13.16 14.21
N GLY A 183 18.23 -13.18 15.54
CA GLY A 183 18.40 -12.01 16.40
C GLY A 183 17.25 -10.98 16.42
N GLY A 184 17.37 -10.02 17.34
CA GLY A 184 16.37 -8.97 17.55
C GLY A 184 15.27 -9.35 18.53
N GLY A 185 14.63 -8.35 19.14
CA GLY A 185 13.48 -8.54 20.02
C GLY A 185 12.16 -8.70 19.26
N SER A 186 11.07 -8.94 19.97
CA SER A 186 9.74 -9.26 19.41
C SER A 186 9.27 -8.21 18.39
N LEU A 187 9.52 -6.92 18.61
CA LEU A 187 9.17 -5.86 17.65
C LEU A 187 9.93 -5.98 16.32
N SER A 188 11.24 -6.26 16.36
CA SER A 188 12.08 -6.45 15.15
C SER A 188 11.64 -7.69 14.36
N MET A 189 11.29 -8.76 15.07
CA MET A 189 10.77 -9.99 14.46
C MET A 189 9.42 -9.76 13.76
N ARG A 190 8.48 -9.05 14.40
CA ARG A 190 7.22 -8.69 13.74
C ARG A 190 7.43 -7.74 12.56
N ALA A 191 8.35 -6.78 12.69
CA ALA A 191 8.65 -5.82 11.63
C ALA A 191 9.19 -6.49 10.36
N ARG A 192 10.12 -7.46 10.48
CA ARG A 192 10.64 -8.16 9.28
C ARG A 192 9.56 -9.00 8.60
N LEU A 193 8.65 -9.62 9.36
CA LEU A 193 7.50 -10.36 8.80
C LEU A 193 6.58 -9.41 8.04
N ALA A 194 6.25 -8.25 8.64
CA ALA A 194 5.44 -7.21 7.99
C ALA A 194 6.06 -6.74 6.67
N GLN A 195 7.38 -6.49 6.63
CA GLN A 195 8.07 -6.08 5.41
C GLN A 195 7.89 -7.09 4.26
N VAL A 196 8.00 -8.40 4.56
CA VAL A 196 7.79 -9.47 3.57
C VAL A 196 6.33 -9.53 3.13
N VAL A 197 5.40 -9.52 4.09
CA VAL A 197 3.95 -9.58 3.81
C VAL A 197 3.50 -8.41 2.94
N PHE A 198 3.85 -7.17 3.28
CA PHE A 198 3.46 -6.00 2.50
C PHE A 198 4.07 -6.01 1.10
N THR A 199 5.32 -6.46 0.97
CA THR A 199 6.01 -6.58 -0.32
C THR A 199 5.42 -7.67 -1.21
N ALA A 200 5.02 -8.82 -0.65
CA ALA A 200 4.38 -9.89 -1.41
C ALA A 200 2.94 -9.53 -1.81
N THR A 201 2.16 -8.95 -0.89
CA THR A 201 0.74 -8.63 -1.08
C THR A 201 0.48 -7.37 -1.91
N ARG A 202 1.53 -6.69 -2.40
CA ARG A 202 1.37 -5.64 -3.42
C ARG A 202 0.89 -6.20 -4.77
N PHE A 203 1.13 -7.49 -4.99
CA PHE A 203 0.71 -8.18 -6.20
C PHE A 203 -0.73 -8.66 -5.98
N PRO A 204 -1.70 -8.24 -6.82
CA PRO A 204 -3.12 -8.56 -6.59
C PRO A 204 -3.45 -10.06 -6.55
N SER A 205 -2.55 -10.91 -7.07
CA SER A 205 -2.65 -12.36 -6.99
C SER A 205 -2.26 -12.93 -5.63
N ILE A 206 -1.81 -12.12 -4.66
CA ILE A 206 -1.34 -12.54 -3.33
C ILE A 206 -2.04 -11.71 -2.26
N GLU A 207 -2.80 -12.36 -1.38
CA GLU A 207 -3.46 -11.75 -0.23
C GLU A 207 -2.79 -12.10 1.10
N LYS A 208 -2.16 -13.27 1.18
CA LYS A 208 -1.49 -13.78 2.40
C LYS A 208 -0.16 -14.44 2.08
N VAL A 209 0.69 -14.55 3.10
CA VAL A 209 2.00 -15.18 3.05
C VAL A 209 2.06 -16.33 4.04
N ARG A 210 2.60 -17.47 3.61
CA ARG A 210 3.02 -18.58 4.47
C ARG A 210 4.54 -18.61 4.46
N PHE A 211 5.14 -18.69 5.64
CA PHE A 211 6.59 -18.66 5.79
C PHE A 211 7.18 -20.06 5.92
N GLU A 212 8.27 -20.29 5.21
CA GLU A 212 9.13 -21.47 5.34
C GLU A 212 10.58 -21.00 5.59
N LEU A 213 11.33 -21.78 6.36
CA LEU A 213 12.76 -21.58 6.56
C LEU A 213 13.51 -22.85 6.18
N ASP A 214 14.42 -22.72 5.22
CA ASP A 214 15.19 -23.84 4.66
C ASP A 214 14.27 -25.01 4.26
N GLY A 215 13.15 -24.69 3.60
CA GLY A 215 12.14 -25.65 3.14
C GLY A 215 11.23 -26.24 4.22
N LYS A 216 11.29 -25.75 5.47
CA LYS A 216 10.44 -26.22 6.57
C LYS A 216 9.37 -25.19 6.94
N PRO A 217 8.10 -25.59 7.11
CA PRO A 217 7.06 -24.71 7.63
C PRO A 217 7.42 -24.10 8.99
N VAL A 218 7.20 -22.80 9.12
CA VAL A 218 7.37 -22.08 10.39
C VAL A 218 6.03 -21.95 11.07
N THR A 219 5.84 -22.61 12.21
CA THR A 219 4.63 -22.46 13.06
C THR A 219 4.84 -21.48 14.21
N SER A 220 6.09 -21.25 14.58
CA SER A 220 6.52 -20.29 15.61
C SER A 220 7.79 -19.60 15.12
N PHE A 221 7.84 -18.28 15.20
CA PHE A 221 8.95 -17.46 14.70
C PHE A 221 9.59 -16.62 15.81
N GLY A 222 10.92 -16.61 15.83
CA GLY A 222 11.73 -16.01 16.88
C GLY A 222 11.64 -16.75 18.23
N GLY A 223 12.59 -16.44 19.12
CA GLY A 223 12.60 -16.93 20.50
C GLY A 223 11.42 -16.45 21.36
N GLU A 224 10.61 -15.53 20.84
CA GLU A 224 9.45 -14.92 21.47
C GLU A 224 8.14 -15.68 21.17
N GLY A 225 8.18 -16.65 20.24
CA GLY A 225 7.01 -17.49 19.97
C GLY A 225 5.92 -16.83 19.12
N ILE A 226 6.28 -16.03 18.10
CA ILE A 226 5.28 -15.43 17.20
C ILE A 226 4.59 -16.56 16.43
N VAL A 227 3.29 -16.73 16.66
CA VAL A 227 2.49 -17.81 16.04
C VAL A 227 2.31 -17.55 14.54
N LEU A 228 2.77 -18.50 13.71
CA LEU A 228 2.67 -18.51 12.24
C LEU A 228 2.06 -19.81 11.71
N ASP A 229 1.23 -20.48 12.50
CA ASP A 229 0.52 -21.73 12.16
C ASP A 229 -0.47 -21.60 10.98
N ARG A 230 -0.74 -20.37 10.52
CA ARG A 230 -1.57 -20.04 9.37
C ARG A 230 -0.89 -19.01 8.45
N PRO A 231 -1.33 -18.90 7.18
CA PRO A 231 -0.96 -17.76 6.34
C PRO A 231 -1.37 -16.42 6.98
N VAL A 232 -0.47 -15.45 6.94
CA VAL A 232 -0.65 -14.11 7.50
C VAL A 232 -0.77 -13.05 6.42
N GLY A 233 -1.58 -12.02 6.65
CA GLY A 233 -1.84 -10.90 5.75
C GLY A 233 -1.55 -9.55 6.40
N ARG A 234 -1.80 -8.46 5.67
CA ARG A 234 -1.52 -7.09 6.15
C ARG A 234 -2.21 -6.75 7.48
N ALA A 235 -3.43 -7.28 7.70
CA ALA A 235 -4.20 -7.07 8.92
C ALA A 235 -3.53 -7.64 10.19
N ASP A 236 -2.68 -8.66 10.04
CA ASP A 236 -1.91 -9.24 11.16
C ASP A 236 -0.78 -8.29 11.65
N PHE A 237 -0.53 -7.21 10.92
CA PHE A 237 0.51 -6.21 11.18
C PHE A 237 -0.05 -4.77 11.13
N GLU A 238 -1.32 -4.57 11.49
CA GLU A 238 -1.97 -3.26 11.50
C GLU A 238 -1.24 -2.25 12.41
N ASP A 239 -0.73 -2.72 13.54
CA ASP A 239 0.07 -1.93 14.49
C ASP A 239 1.43 -1.50 13.94
N LEU A 240 1.91 -2.12 12.86
CA LEU A 240 3.12 -1.73 12.13
C LEU A 240 2.81 -0.91 10.88
N SER A 241 1.53 -0.63 10.61
CA SER A 241 1.10 0.25 9.54
C SER A 241 0.90 1.68 10.05
N PRO A 242 1.29 2.72 9.29
CA PRO A 242 0.88 4.08 9.61
C PRO A 242 -0.64 4.22 9.42
N LEU A 243 -1.28 5.16 10.11
CA LEU A 243 -2.73 5.34 9.98
C LEU A 243 -3.10 5.81 8.57
N VAL A 244 -2.18 6.49 7.88
CA VAL A 244 -2.27 6.72 6.44
C VAL A 244 -1.01 6.20 5.76
N LEU A 245 -1.17 5.18 4.92
CA LEU A 245 -0.11 4.57 4.11
C LEU A 245 -0.31 4.97 2.65
N VAL A 246 0.53 5.85 2.12
CA VAL A 246 0.55 6.18 0.69
C VAL A 246 1.40 5.14 -0.05
N GLU A 247 0.83 4.48 -1.04
CA GLU A 247 1.51 3.43 -1.82
C GLU A 247 1.87 3.89 -3.24
N SER A 248 1.25 4.99 -3.71
CA SER A 248 1.71 5.73 -4.87
C SER A 248 1.26 7.19 -4.76
N PRO A 249 2.10 8.16 -5.16
CA PRO A 249 3.49 8.03 -5.63
C PRO A 249 4.46 7.54 -4.54
N LEU A 250 5.64 7.07 -4.95
CA LEU A 250 6.73 6.64 -4.06
C LEU A 250 7.80 7.73 -3.93
N ILE A 251 8.69 7.57 -2.96
CA ILE A 251 9.81 8.50 -2.77
C ILE A 251 10.63 8.66 -4.07
N GLY A 252 10.86 9.89 -4.48
CA GLY A 252 11.60 10.23 -5.69
C GLY A 252 10.82 10.16 -6.99
N ASP A 253 9.53 9.80 -6.96
CA ASP A 253 8.72 9.79 -8.17
C ASP A 253 8.59 11.18 -8.79
N THR A 254 8.68 11.20 -10.12
CA THR A 254 8.30 12.36 -10.91
C THR A 254 6.81 12.29 -11.21
N ILE A 255 6.06 13.31 -10.77
CA ILE A 255 4.62 13.40 -10.97
C ILE A 255 4.29 14.49 -12.00
N ARG A 256 3.21 14.26 -12.76
CA ARG A 256 2.58 15.19 -13.70
C ARG A 256 1.13 15.41 -13.31
N THR A 257 0.54 16.50 -13.78
CA THR A 257 -0.87 16.78 -13.52
C THR A 257 -1.78 16.16 -14.59
N PRO A 258 -2.89 15.51 -14.21
CA PRO A 258 -3.28 15.15 -12.84
C PRO A 258 -2.49 13.94 -12.31
N VAL A 259 -2.24 13.89 -11.00
CA VAL A 259 -1.53 12.77 -10.35
C VAL A 259 -2.52 11.85 -9.65
N ARG A 260 -2.41 10.53 -9.89
CA ARG A 260 -3.14 9.52 -9.11
C ARG A 260 -2.39 9.23 -7.82
N VAL A 261 -3.08 9.33 -6.70
CA VAL A 261 -2.56 9.05 -5.36
C VAL A 261 -3.44 7.96 -4.74
N TRP A 262 -2.83 6.85 -4.34
CA TRP A 262 -3.56 5.74 -3.75
C TRP A 262 -2.79 5.08 -2.61
N GLY A 263 -3.53 4.38 -1.76
CA GLY A 263 -3.01 3.70 -0.60
C GLY A 263 -4.11 3.18 0.31
N SER A 264 -3.81 3.10 1.61
CA SER A 264 -4.77 2.67 2.62
C SER A 264 -4.72 3.56 3.85
N ALA A 265 -5.85 3.65 4.55
CA ALA A 265 -5.95 4.44 5.77
C ALA A 265 -6.86 3.77 6.80
N ASN A 266 -6.58 4.06 8.07
CA ASN A 266 -7.40 3.72 9.23
C ASN A 266 -7.51 4.98 10.08
N THR A 267 -8.32 5.93 9.63
CA THR A 267 -8.48 7.26 10.26
C THR A 267 -9.91 7.44 10.76
N PHE A 268 -10.10 8.44 11.63
CA PHE A 268 -11.43 8.82 12.11
C PHE A 268 -12.31 9.26 10.91
N GLU A 269 -13.53 8.73 10.85
CA GLU A 269 -14.51 8.97 9.76
C GLU A 269 -14.00 8.61 8.35
N ALA A 270 -12.95 7.80 8.25
CA ALA A 270 -12.29 7.46 6.99
C ALA A 270 -11.73 8.69 6.23
N THR A 271 -11.58 9.83 6.90
CA THR A 271 -11.14 11.07 6.26
C THR A 271 -9.63 11.25 6.36
N LEU A 272 -9.03 11.79 5.30
CA LEU A 272 -7.64 12.18 5.28
C LEU A 272 -7.43 13.38 4.37
N ARG A 273 -6.27 14.01 4.50
CA ARG A 273 -5.85 15.17 3.73
C ARG A 273 -4.58 14.88 2.98
N LEU A 274 -4.54 15.35 1.74
CA LEU A 274 -3.40 15.22 0.85
C LEU A 274 -2.99 16.61 0.37
N LYS A 275 -1.72 16.97 0.55
CA LYS A 275 -1.15 18.24 0.08
C LYS A 275 0.09 17.99 -0.75
N ILE A 276 0.12 18.60 -1.92
CA ILE A 276 1.27 18.63 -2.81
C ILE A 276 1.93 20.00 -2.69
N THR A 277 3.23 20.02 -2.41
CA THR A 277 4.05 21.25 -2.45
C THR A 277 5.04 21.18 -3.60
N ASP A 278 5.30 22.32 -4.26
CA ASP A 278 6.30 22.45 -5.31
C ASP A 278 7.69 22.84 -4.79
N ALA A 279 8.65 23.03 -5.70
CA ALA A 279 10.03 23.39 -5.39
C ALA A 279 10.23 24.78 -4.77
N ALA A 280 9.20 25.64 -4.83
CA ALA A 280 9.19 26.92 -4.12
C ALA A 280 8.58 26.79 -2.71
N GLY A 281 8.21 25.57 -2.28
CA GLY A 281 7.49 25.32 -1.04
C GLY A 281 6.01 25.75 -1.09
N ARG A 282 5.49 26.10 -2.28
CA ARG A 282 4.11 26.55 -2.42
C ARG A 282 3.18 25.36 -2.57
N THR A 283 1.97 25.49 -2.02
CA THR A 283 0.93 24.48 -2.16
C THR A 283 0.43 24.45 -3.60
N ALA A 284 0.72 23.35 -4.32
CA ALA A 284 0.26 23.10 -5.68
C ALA A 284 -1.13 22.48 -5.72
N ALA A 285 -1.47 21.68 -4.70
CA ALA A 285 -2.82 21.16 -4.45
C ALA A 285 -2.99 20.82 -2.97
N SER A 286 -4.23 20.91 -2.47
CA SER A 286 -4.62 20.46 -1.14
C SER A 286 -6.05 19.94 -1.21
N VAL A 287 -6.24 18.63 -1.01
CA VAL A 287 -7.52 17.96 -1.18
C VAL A 287 -7.89 17.12 0.03
N TYR A 288 -9.18 16.85 0.18
CA TYR A 288 -9.67 15.76 1.02
C TYR A 288 -9.68 14.47 0.21
N ALA A 289 -9.43 13.35 0.88
CA ALA A 289 -9.74 12.03 0.39
C ALA A 289 -10.50 11.25 1.46
N THR A 290 -11.26 10.27 1.01
CA THR A 290 -12.05 9.38 1.87
C THR A 290 -11.62 7.95 1.57
N ALA A 291 -11.24 7.21 2.60
CA ALA A 291 -11.01 5.79 2.51
C ALA A 291 -12.34 5.04 2.48
N THR A 292 -12.35 3.83 1.93
CA THR A 292 -13.55 2.97 1.85
C THR A 292 -14.06 2.48 3.21
N SER A 293 -13.24 2.63 4.26
CA SER A 293 -13.56 2.32 5.65
C SER A 293 -12.75 3.22 6.57
N GLY A 294 -13.20 3.34 7.83
CA GLY A 294 -12.59 4.19 8.84
C GLY A 294 -12.64 3.55 10.22
N THR A 295 -12.21 4.31 11.22
CA THR A 295 -12.20 4.02 12.66
C THR A 295 -12.17 2.52 13.00
N GLY A 296 -10.96 1.98 13.17
CA GLY A 296 -10.76 0.59 13.58
C GLY A 296 -10.81 -0.41 12.44
N THR A 297 -11.26 -0.01 11.25
CA THR A 297 -11.20 -0.82 10.03
C THR A 297 -10.42 -0.08 8.96
N ARG A 298 -9.32 -0.68 8.48
CA ARG A 298 -8.52 -0.11 7.40
C ARG A 298 -9.29 -0.16 6.08
N GLY A 299 -9.45 1.00 5.44
CA GLY A 299 -9.95 1.17 4.08
C GLY A 299 -8.86 1.50 3.08
N THR A 300 -9.20 1.48 1.79
CA THR A 300 -8.34 1.96 0.70
C THR A 300 -8.82 3.31 0.21
N PHE A 301 -7.92 4.12 -0.33
CA PHE A 301 -8.26 5.35 -1.04
C PHE A 301 -7.52 5.41 -2.37
N ASP A 302 -8.16 6.02 -3.37
CA ASP A 302 -7.61 6.20 -4.71
C ASP A 302 -8.22 7.46 -5.31
N VAL A 303 -7.40 8.51 -5.45
CA VAL A 303 -7.85 9.82 -5.90
C VAL A 303 -6.95 10.37 -6.99
N THR A 304 -7.53 11.10 -7.93
CA THR A 304 -6.80 11.78 -8.99
C THR A 304 -6.81 13.28 -8.71
N ILE A 305 -5.63 13.86 -8.51
CA ILE A 305 -5.44 15.22 -8.02
C ILE A 305 -4.90 16.10 -9.16
N PRO A 306 -5.73 17.00 -9.74
CA PRO A 306 -5.19 18.09 -10.53
C PRO A 306 -4.42 19.05 -9.60
N TYR A 307 -3.30 19.59 -10.07
CA TYR A 307 -2.46 20.48 -9.29
C TYR A 307 -1.84 21.55 -10.19
N LYS A 308 -1.51 22.69 -9.60
CA LYS A 308 -0.88 23.81 -10.31
C LYS A 308 0.46 24.14 -9.65
N ALA A 309 1.53 23.52 -10.17
CA ALA A 309 2.88 23.81 -9.71
C ALA A 309 3.39 25.10 -10.35
N THR A 310 4.22 25.83 -9.62
CA THR A 310 4.76 27.10 -10.12
C THR A 310 6.19 27.00 -10.61
N ARG A 311 6.89 25.97 -10.14
CA ARG A 311 8.25 25.60 -10.51
C ARG A 311 8.36 24.08 -10.49
N SER A 312 8.88 23.51 -11.58
CA SER A 312 9.25 22.09 -11.62
C SER A 312 10.46 21.83 -10.72
N GLY A 313 10.51 20.69 -10.05
CA GLY A 313 11.63 20.30 -9.19
C GLY A 313 11.19 19.56 -7.93
N PRO A 314 12.06 19.50 -6.89
CA PRO A 314 11.76 18.78 -5.65
C PRO A 314 10.49 19.29 -4.99
N GLY A 315 9.59 18.38 -4.61
CA GLY A 315 8.35 18.70 -3.91
C GLY A 315 8.01 17.63 -2.89
N THR A 316 6.84 17.74 -2.27
CA THR A 316 6.37 16.73 -1.32
C THR A 316 4.88 16.47 -1.49
N LEU A 317 4.49 15.22 -1.31
CA LEU A 317 3.12 14.84 -0.96
C LEU A 317 3.10 14.58 0.54
N THR A 318 2.31 15.36 1.27
CA THR A 318 2.05 15.16 2.70
C THR A 318 0.66 14.56 2.87
N ALA A 319 0.58 13.45 3.60
CA ALA A 319 -0.66 12.83 4.04
C ALA A 319 -0.81 12.99 5.55
N TRP A 320 -1.98 13.46 5.98
CA TRP A 320 -2.30 13.64 7.39
C TRP A 320 -3.79 13.45 7.65
N TRP A 321 -4.12 13.36 8.93
CA TRP A 321 -5.48 13.43 9.43
C TRP A 321 -5.52 14.38 10.62
N ASP A 322 -6.72 14.83 10.96
CA ASP A 322 -6.93 15.71 12.11
C ASP A 322 -7.40 14.85 13.29
N SER A 323 -6.67 14.93 14.41
CA SER A 323 -6.95 14.17 15.63
C SER A 323 -8.32 14.55 16.19
N PRO A 324 -9.22 13.59 16.48
CA PRO A 324 -10.53 13.88 17.07
C PRO A 324 -10.42 14.33 18.53
N GLU A 325 -9.30 14.04 19.21
CA GLU A 325 -9.10 14.41 20.62
C GLU A 325 -8.85 15.90 20.79
N ASP A 326 -8.07 16.52 19.88
CA ASP A 326 -7.56 17.88 20.04
C ASP A 326 -7.52 18.71 18.74
N GLY A 327 -8.04 18.17 17.64
CA GLY A 327 -8.04 18.82 16.32
C GLY A 327 -6.65 19.00 15.71
N ARG A 328 -5.59 18.43 16.32
CA ARG A 328 -4.23 18.62 15.84
C ARG A 328 -3.97 17.80 14.58
N LYS A 329 -3.17 18.40 13.70
CA LYS A 329 -2.65 17.73 12.51
C LYS A 329 -1.68 16.61 12.91
N VAL A 330 -2.05 15.37 12.61
CA VAL A 330 -1.18 14.20 12.76
C VAL A 330 -0.63 13.82 11.37
N VAL A 331 0.62 14.19 11.12
CA VAL A 331 1.31 13.85 9.86
C VAL A 331 1.72 12.39 9.91
N GLU A 332 1.12 11.58 9.05
CA GLU A 332 1.38 10.13 8.96
C GLU A 332 2.45 9.83 7.93
N ASP A 333 2.42 10.51 6.77
CA ASP A 333 3.43 10.32 5.76
C ASP A 333 3.82 11.61 5.03
N VAL A 334 5.08 11.65 4.64
CA VAL A 334 5.66 12.68 3.79
C VAL A 334 6.47 11.93 2.74
N VAL A 335 5.99 11.99 1.51
CA VAL A 335 6.59 11.38 0.33
C VAL A 335 7.31 12.49 -0.45
N PRO A 336 8.65 12.49 -0.50
CA PRO A 336 9.41 13.42 -1.33
C PRO A 336 9.28 13.04 -2.80
N LEU A 337 9.08 14.02 -3.67
CA LEU A 337 8.75 13.84 -5.09
C LEU A 337 9.57 14.79 -5.96
N ASN A 338 9.51 14.59 -7.28
CA ASN A 338 9.77 15.62 -8.27
C ASN A 338 8.43 16.04 -8.89
N VAL A 339 8.07 17.32 -8.78
CA VAL A 339 6.84 17.86 -9.33
C VAL A 339 7.15 18.52 -10.66
N GLU A 340 6.43 18.14 -11.73
CA GLU A 340 6.49 18.85 -13.01
C GLU A 340 5.29 19.78 -13.17
N ARG A 341 5.52 20.95 -13.77
CA ARG A 341 4.49 21.94 -14.07
C ARG A 341 3.62 21.56 -15.26
#